data_AF-A0A9X8VDY2-F1
#
_entry.id   AF-A0A9X8VDY2-F1
#
_cell.length_a   1.000
_cell.length_b   1.000
_cell.length_c   1.000
_cell.angle_alpha   90.00
_cell.angle_beta   90.00
_cell.angle_gamma   90.00
#
_symmetry.space_group_name_H-M   'P 1'
#
loop_
_entity.id
_entity.type
_entity.pdbx_description
1 polymer ?
#
loop_
_entity_poly.entity_id
_entity_poly.type
_entity_poly.pdbx_seq_one_letter_code
_entity_poly.pdbx_strand_id
1 'polypeptide(L)' 'MQPYKEVEFDHELCLAIGKAVLDVVAQGEETSAPAVMNAIERSVEQGLDDDETAIADDALDLMARLIHGFRFINLAG' A
#
# COMPACT_ATOMS: atom_id res chain seq x y z
N MET A 1 -12.18 -13.12 15.74
CA MET A 1 -11.83 -11.87 15.04
C MET A 1 -10.62 -11.31 15.76
N GLN A 2 -9.43 -11.42 15.17
CA GLN A 2 -8.27 -10.72 15.73
C GLN A 2 -8.57 -9.22 15.70
N PRO A 3 -8.19 -8.44 16.73
CA PRO A 3 -8.40 -7.01 16.73
C PRO A 3 -7.68 -6.44 15.51
N TYR A 4 -8.41 -5.70 14.68
CA TYR A 4 -7.86 -5.07 13.49
C TYR A 4 -6.67 -4.19 13.92
N LYS A 5 -5.44 -4.51 13.49
CA LYS A 5 -4.26 -3.66 13.65
C LYS A 5 -4.65 -2.30 13.07
N GLU A 6 -4.65 -1.25 13.89
CA GLU A 6 -4.81 0.12 13.40
C GLU A 6 -3.68 0.36 12.40
N VAL A 7 -4.03 0.70 11.15
CA VAL A 7 -3.05 1.08 10.15
C VAL A 7 -2.99 2.60 10.23
N GLU A 8 -1.90 3.11 10.79
CA GLU A 8 -1.62 4.53 10.82
C GLU A 8 -1.31 4.96 9.38
N PHE A 9 -2.08 5.91 8.86
CA PHE A 9 -1.84 6.45 7.53
C PHE A 9 -0.76 7.52 7.59
N ASP A 10 0.49 7.08 7.59
CA ASP A 10 1.66 7.95 7.72
C ASP A 10 2.27 8.36 6.36
N HIS A 11 3.35 9.14 6.43
CA HIS A 11 4.04 9.65 5.25
C HIS A 11 4.73 8.55 4.42
N GLU A 12 5.26 7.52 5.08
CA GLU A 12 5.99 6.44 4.43
C GLU A 12 5.03 5.53 3.66
N LEU A 13 3.86 5.26 4.24
CA LEU A 13 2.76 4.56 3.60
C LEU A 13 2.24 5.32 2.37
N CYS A 14 2.09 6.65 2.47
CA CYS A 14 1.74 7.50 1.34
C CYS A 14 2.77 7.42 0.22
N LEU A 15 4.06 7.43 0.57
CA LEU A 15 5.16 7.34 -0.40
C LEU A 15 5.18 5.98 -1.09
N ALA A 16 4.98 4.88 -0.37
CA ALA A 16 4.94 3.55 -0.94
C ALA A 16 3.82 3.40 -1.98
N ILE A 17 2.60 3.82 -1.62
CA ILE A 17 1.46 3.81 -2.55
C ILE A 17 1.73 4.74 -3.75
N GLY A 18 2.28 5.94 -3.50
CA GLY A 18 2.62 6.90 -4.55
C GLY A 18 3.67 6.37 -5.53
N LYS A 19 4.73 5.70 -5.05
CA LYS A 19 5.74 5.04 -5.88
C LYS A 19 5.10 3.94 -6.75
N ALA A 20 4.22 3.13 -6.18
CA ALA A 20 3.51 2.09 -6.93
C ALA A 20 2.59 2.66 -8.01
N VAL A 21 1.87 3.76 -7.73
CA VAL A 21 1.10 4.47 -8.76
C VAL A 21 2.00 4.99 -9.88
N LEU A 22 3.15 5.57 -9.54
CA LEU A 22 4.13 6.03 -10.54
C LEU A 22 4.67 4.89 -11.40
N ASP A 23 4.94 3.72 -10.82
CA ASP A 23 5.37 2.53 -11.54
C ASP A 23 4.32 2.06 -12.57
N VAL A 24 3.05 1.95 -12.15
CA VAL A 24 1.93 1.60 -13.03
C VAL A 24 1.80 2.60 -14.19
N VAL A 25 1.91 3.90 -13.91
CA VAL A 25 1.87 4.96 -14.94
C VAL A 25 3.07 4.87 -15.89
N ALA A 26 4.27 4.61 -15.37
CA ALA A 26 5.48 4.48 -16.17
C ALA A 26 5.42 3.28 -17.13
N GLN A 27 4.71 2.21 -16.73
CA GLN A 27 4.46 1.04 -17.57
C GLN A 27 3.33 1.25 -18.60
N GLY A 28 2.60 2.37 -18.50
CA GLY A 28 1.47 2.68 -19.39
C GLY A 28 0.21 1.85 -19.09
N GLU A 29 0.12 1.31 -17.88
CA GLU A 29 -0.99 0.47 -17.43
C GLU A 29 -2.16 1.32 -16.87
N GLU A 30 -3.33 0.69 -16.75
CA GLU A 30 -4.48 1.32 -16.09
C GLU A 30 -4.20 1.52 -14.59
N THR A 31 -4.30 2.77 -14.13
CA THR A 31 -4.16 3.11 -12.71
C THR A 31 -5.39 2.68 -11.90
N SER A 32 -5.49 1.38 -11.64
CA SER A 32 -6.54 0.75 -10.84
C SER A 32 -5.99 0.25 -9.50
N ALA A 33 -6.86 0.06 -8.50
CA ALA A 33 -6.44 -0.44 -7.19
C ALA A 33 -5.71 -1.80 -7.27
N PRO A 34 -6.17 -2.80 -8.06
CA PRO A 34 -5.42 -4.03 -8.27
C PRO A 34 -4.05 -3.83 -8.94
N ALA A 35 -3.93 -2.92 -9.90
CA ALA A 35 -2.66 -2.64 -10.57
C ALA A 35 -1.64 -2.03 -9.60
N VAL A 36 -2.07 -1.11 -8.74
CA VAL A 36 -1.22 -0.51 -7.70
C VAL A 36 -0.79 -1.57 -6.67
N MET A 37 -1.69 -2.46 -6.23
CA MET A 37 -1.32 -3.55 -5.33
C MET A 37 -0.29 -4.48 -5.95
N ASN A 38 -0.48 -4.88 -7.20
CA ASN A 38 0.49 -5.71 -7.92
C ASN A 38 1.86 -5.01 -8.05
N ALA A 39 1.89 -3.69 -8.27
CA ALA A 39 3.14 -2.95 -8.29
C ALA A 39 3.86 -2.92 -6.93
N ILE A 40 3.12 -2.88 -5.82
CA ILE A 40 3.70 -2.99 -4.46
C ILE A 40 4.24 -4.42 -4.24
N GLU A 41 3.48 -5.46 -4.58
CA GLU A 41 3.90 -6.87 -4.48
C GLU A 41 5.19 -7.13 -5.27
N ARG A 42 5.25 -6.65 -6.52
CA ARG A 42 6.47 -6.74 -7.35
C ARG A 42 7.66 -6.02 -6.71
N SER A 43 7.43 -4.91 -6.02
CA SER A 43 8.50 -4.19 -5.33
C SER A 43 9.09 -5.04 -4.21
N VAL A 44 8.23 -5.69 -3.39
CA VAL A 44 8.65 -6.64 -2.36
C VAL A 44 9.46 -7.79 -2.96
N GLU A 45 8.98 -8.38 -4.06
CA GLU A 45 9.68 -9.46 -4.77
C GLU A 45 11.04 -9.06 -5.35
N GLN A 46 11.25 -7.78 -5.65
CA GLN A 46 12.50 -7.24 -6.18
C GLN A 46 13.57 -7.02 -5.10
N GLY A 47 13.25 -7.26 -3.83
CA GLY A 47 14.20 -7.25 -2.72
C GLY A 47 14.34 -5.88 -2.07
N LEU A 48 13.24 -5.38 -1.51
CA LEU A 48 13.24 -4.27 -0.56
C LEU A 48 14.04 -4.64 0.69
N ASP A 49 14.54 -3.63 1.40
CA ASP A 49 15.06 -3.86 2.76
C ASP A 49 13.92 -4.24 3.73
N ASP A 50 14.28 -4.64 4.95
CA ASP A 50 13.30 -5.14 5.94
C ASP A 50 12.28 -4.04 6.33
N ASP A 51 12.69 -2.77 6.35
CA ASP A 51 11.84 -1.63 6.71
C ASP A 51 10.89 -1.28 5.55
N GLU A 52 11.42 -1.22 4.33
CA GLU A 52 10.64 -1.01 3.10
C GLU A 52 9.65 -2.16 2.86
N THR A 53 10.01 -3.39 3.22
CA THR A 53 9.10 -4.56 3.15
C THR A 53 7.93 -4.40 4.13
N ALA A 54 8.21 -3.99 5.38
CA ALA A 54 7.16 -3.76 6.37
C ALA A 54 6.17 -2.67 5.93
N ILE A 55 6.68 -1.59 5.32
CA ILE A 55 5.85 -0.50 4.78
C ILE A 55 5.01 -0.99 3.59
N ALA A 56 5.60 -1.80 2.69
CA ALA A 56 4.90 -2.37 1.55
C ALA A 56 3.75 -3.31 1.98
N ASP A 57 3.98 -4.15 2.99
CA ASP A 57 2.96 -5.01 3.58
C ASP A 57 1.82 -4.18 4.20
N ASP A 58 2.15 -3.16 5.00
CA ASP A 58 1.13 -2.27 5.59
C ASP A 58 0.35 -1.50 4.49
N ALA A 59 0.99 -1.16 3.36
CA ALA A 59 0.33 -0.52 2.23
C ALA A 59 -0.62 -1.47 1.49
N LEU A 60 -0.23 -2.74 1.30
CA LEU A 60 -1.10 -3.77 0.75
C LEU A 60 -2.32 -4.03 1.66
N ASP A 61 -2.08 -4.09 2.96
CA ASP A 61 -3.13 -4.24 3.98
C ASP A 61 -4.14 -3.08 3.93
N LEU A 62 -3.64 -1.84 3.81
CA LEU A 62 -4.47 -0.65 3.65
C LEU A 62 -5.31 -0.73 2.36
N MET A 63 -4.67 -1.02 1.23
CA MET A 63 -5.32 -1.08 -0.08
C MET A 63 -6.41 -2.15 -0.11
N ALA A 64 -6.13 -3.35 0.41
CA ALA A 64 -7.10 -4.43 0.52
C ALA A 64 -8.32 -4.01 1.36
N ARG A 65 -8.07 -3.37 2.50
CA ARG A 65 -9.15 -2.87 3.38
C ARG A 65 -9.98 -1.77 2.72
N LEU A 66 -9.38 -0.84 1.96
CA LEU A 66 -10.09 0.19 1.20
C LEU A 66 -11.00 -0.42 0.13
N ILE A 67 -10.49 -1.41 -0.61
CA ILE A 67 -11.25 -2.14 -1.65
C ILE A 67 -12.42 -2.91 -1.03
N HIS A 68 -12.21 -3.54 0.13
CA HIS A 68 -13.23 -4.31 0.83
C HIS A 68 -14.17 -3.47 1.72
N GLY A 69 -14.05 -2.14 1.71
CA GLY A 69 -15.00 -1.22 2.35
C GLY A 69 -14.83 -1.07 3.86
N PHE A 70 -13.66 -1.35 4.42
CA PHE A 70 -13.37 -1.11 5.84
C PHE A 70 -13.14 0.39 6.11
N ARG A 71 -13.69 0.88 7.23
CA ARG A 71 -13.55 2.27 7.70
C ARG A 71 -12.23 2.41 8.46
N PHE A 72 -11.47 3.46 8.16
CA PHE A 72 -10.26 3.83 8.89
C PHE A 72 -10.51 5.03 9.80
N ILE A 73 -9.82 5.04 10.95
CA ILE A 73 -9.70 6.23 11.79
C ILE A 73 -8.49 6.99 11.25
N ASN A 74 -8.75 8.17 10.69
CA ASN A 74 -7.67 9.09 10.33
C ASN A 74 -7.14 9.68 11.64
N LEU A 75 -6.01 9.19 12.15
CA LEU A 75 -5.29 9.82 13.25
C LEU A 75 -4.54 11.04 12.69
N ALA A 76 -5.28 12.00 12.14
CA ALA A 76 -4.73 13.31 11.86
C ALA A 76 -4.42 13.98 13.20
N GLY A 77 -3.13 14.29 13.40
CA GLY A 77 -2.62 15.07 14.53
C GLY A 77 -3.24 16.46 14.64
#